data_AF-A0AAW7WTV6-F1
#
_entry.id   AF-A0AAW7WTV6-F1
#
_cell.length_a   1.000
_cell.length_b   1.000
_cell.length_c   1.000
_cell.angle_alpha   90.00
_cell.angle_beta   90.00
_cell.angle_gamma   90.00
#
_symmetry.space_group_name_H-M   'P 1'
#
loop_
_entity.id
_entity.type
_entity.pdbx_description
1 polymer ?
#
loop_
_entity_poly.entity_id
_entity_poly.type
_entity_poly.pdbx_seq_one_letter_code
_entity_poly.pdbx_strand_id
1 'polypeptide(L)'
;MKEPKEIYYLPVEQLSDDVIQYIEKVFELLDAVKNDCNSNNFSRRFTFIRDEKAISDVAEIKKDNNKLNHIYINENFCQYLWSVCVYLIAYFENVIHIPMMDAVGINKNGYKPNMIDVEYGNDCFFRGRQLLHNFNRDAYWVTPNICNPQQFENIISHANDVYCAAIAFIYAHEFSHNYLGHTQIQQTLSRSINDEIAADDMAISFIQTEYNSAWGRTYKAGIATTLAALLLMGEDSISGGGTHPDMDVRIENLVTKLELHEMDLLWGYLGVALRLWLLVFDGLSIKEDMQQPGFGSYKEIYLYYIEKLKIVRQQRYPTIIKPDWDI
;
A
#
# COMPACT_ATOMS: atom_id res chain seq x y z
N MET A 1 1.42 34.02 9.77
CA MET A 1 1.54 32.83 8.90
C MET A 1 0.21 32.09 9.02
N LYS A 2 -0.39 31.60 7.94
CA LYS A 2 -1.62 30.80 8.05
C LYS A 2 -1.29 29.45 8.71
N GLU A 3 -2.21 28.91 9.49
CA GLU A 3 -2.06 27.57 10.08
C GLU A 3 -2.09 26.52 8.95
N PRO A 4 -1.32 25.41 9.01
CA PRO A 4 -1.32 24.39 7.95
C PRO A 4 -2.72 23.87 7.59
N LYS A 5 -3.61 23.73 8.58
CA LYS A 5 -5.02 23.35 8.42
C LYS A 5 -5.84 24.38 7.62
N GLU A 6 -5.38 25.61 7.45
CA GLU A 6 -6.02 26.62 6.59
C GLU A 6 -5.57 26.53 5.13
N ILE A 7 -4.49 25.79 4.87
CA ILE A 7 -3.85 25.68 3.55
C ILE A 7 -4.21 24.33 2.91
N TYR A 8 -4.07 23.24 3.67
CA TYR A 8 -4.24 21.88 3.21
C TYR A 8 -5.57 21.29 3.65
N TYR A 9 -6.18 20.46 2.81
CA TYR A 9 -7.42 19.77 3.13
C TYR A 9 -7.16 18.67 4.16
N LEU A 10 -6.27 17.74 3.87
CA LEU A 10 -5.73 16.75 4.80
C LEU A 10 -4.22 16.92 4.94
N PRO A 11 -3.60 16.50 6.07
CA PRO A 11 -2.16 16.64 6.28
C PRO A 11 -1.29 16.07 5.15
N VAL A 12 -1.71 14.95 4.54
CA VAL A 12 -0.96 14.30 3.45
C VAL A 12 -0.78 15.17 2.21
N GLU A 13 -1.63 16.20 2.03
CA GLU A 13 -1.51 17.11 0.89
C GLU A 13 -0.15 17.86 0.88
N GLN A 14 0.45 18.05 2.06
CA GLN A 14 1.77 18.67 2.20
C GLN A 14 2.86 17.87 1.43
N LEU A 15 2.67 16.57 1.20
CA LEU A 15 3.63 15.71 0.50
C LEU A 15 3.48 15.75 -1.03
N SER A 16 2.61 16.59 -1.59
CA SER A 16 2.34 16.59 -3.05
C SER A 16 3.60 16.80 -3.89
N ASP A 17 4.47 17.73 -3.49
CA ASP A 17 5.73 18.00 -4.22
C ASP A 17 6.74 16.85 -4.07
N ASP A 18 6.75 16.17 -2.92
CA ASP A 18 7.61 15.01 -2.68
C ASP A 18 7.14 13.81 -3.52
N VAL A 19 5.82 13.59 -3.61
CA VAL A 19 5.24 12.58 -4.50
C VAL A 19 5.69 12.78 -5.95
N ILE A 20 5.64 14.02 -6.45
CA ILE A 20 6.10 14.34 -7.82
C ILE A 20 7.57 13.97 -7.98
N GLN A 21 8.42 14.32 -7.02
CA GLN A 21 9.84 13.97 -7.07
C GLN A 21 10.08 12.46 -7.07
N TYR A 22 9.29 11.68 -6.32
CA TYR A 22 9.38 10.21 -6.35
C TYR A 22 8.98 9.66 -7.72
N ILE A 23 7.90 10.15 -8.33
CA ILE A 23 7.50 9.74 -9.69
C ILE A 23 8.60 10.08 -10.71
N GLU A 24 9.14 11.30 -10.67
CA GLU A 24 10.16 11.77 -11.61
C GLU A 24 11.52 11.08 -11.46
N LYS A 25 11.82 10.48 -10.31
CA LYS A 25 13.03 9.67 -10.08
C LYS A 25 13.01 8.35 -10.85
N VAL A 26 11.84 7.82 -11.19
CA VAL A 26 11.73 6.57 -11.95
C VAL A 26 11.89 6.88 -13.43
N PHE A 27 13.12 6.74 -13.95
CA PHE A 27 13.47 7.22 -15.29
C PHE A 27 12.62 6.58 -16.39
N GLU A 28 12.46 5.24 -16.38
CA GLU A 28 11.68 4.51 -17.39
C GLU A 28 10.21 4.92 -17.38
N LEU A 29 9.61 5.11 -16.19
CA LEU A 29 8.25 5.62 -16.06
C LEU A 29 8.13 7.02 -16.66
N LEU A 30 9.06 7.91 -16.31
CA LEU A 30 9.04 9.29 -16.78
C LEU A 30 9.21 9.37 -18.31
N ASP A 31 10.05 8.54 -18.90
CA ASP A 31 10.21 8.46 -20.36
C ASP A 31 8.94 7.93 -21.03
N ALA A 32 8.35 6.84 -20.51
CA ALA A 32 7.10 6.28 -21.02
C ALA A 32 5.95 7.30 -20.94
N VAL A 33 5.79 8.01 -19.82
CA VAL A 33 4.78 9.06 -19.65
C VAL A 33 4.99 10.19 -20.65
N LYS A 34 6.23 10.64 -20.90
CA LYS A 34 6.52 11.67 -21.90
C LYS A 34 6.09 11.23 -23.30
N ASN A 35 6.34 9.98 -23.66
CA ASN A 35 5.95 9.42 -24.95
C ASN A 35 4.43 9.35 -25.09
N ASP A 36 3.71 8.89 -24.07
CA ASP A 36 2.24 8.80 -24.07
C ASP A 36 1.56 10.17 -24.05
N CYS A 37 2.15 11.17 -23.39
CA CYS A 37 1.66 12.55 -23.46
C CYS A 37 1.70 13.12 -24.88
N ASN A 38 2.65 12.66 -25.71
CA ASN A 38 2.82 13.14 -27.08
C ASN A 38 2.03 12.33 -28.11
N SER A 39 1.65 11.08 -27.79
CA SER A 39 1.14 10.13 -28.79
C SER A 39 -0.16 9.41 -28.42
N ASN A 40 -0.53 9.34 -27.13
CA ASN A 40 -1.63 8.50 -26.64
C ASN A 40 -2.65 9.26 -25.77
N ASN A 41 -2.84 10.56 -26.05
CA ASN A 41 -3.80 11.43 -25.37
C ASN A 41 -3.71 11.41 -23.84
N PHE A 42 -2.52 11.22 -23.27
CA PHE A 42 -2.33 11.22 -21.82
C PHE A 42 -2.05 12.63 -21.27
N SER A 43 -2.59 12.95 -20.10
CA SER A 43 -2.40 14.23 -19.44
C SER A 43 -1.05 14.27 -18.71
N ARG A 44 -0.34 15.40 -18.79
CA ARG A 44 0.89 15.66 -18.00
C ARG A 44 0.64 15.93 -16.51
N ARG A 45 -0.60 15.80 -16.06
CA ARG A 45 -1.05 16.15 -14.72
C ARG A 45 -1.77 14.96 -14.14
N PHE A 46 -1.66 14.80 -12.83
CA PHE A 46 -2.60 14.00 -12.05
C PHE A 46 -3.18 14.89 -10.94
N THR A 47 -4.34 14.51 -10.41
CA THR A 47 -5.09 15.32 -9.44
C THR A 47 -5.46 14.51 -8.21
N PHE A 48 -5.20 15.06 -7.02
CA PHE A 48 -5.80 14.57 -5.79
C PHE A 48 -7.24 15.08 -5.67
N ILE A 49 -8.20 14.16 -5.55
CA ILE A 49 -9.61 14.50 -5.37
C ILE A 49 -9.88 14.65 -3.88
N ARG A 50 -10.30 15.86 -3.48
CA ARG A 50 -10.86 16.14 -2.16
C ARG A 50 -12.32 15.70 -2.15
N ASP A 51 -12.67 14.74 -1.29
CA ASP A 51 -14.06 14.30 -1.12
C ASP A 51 -14.44 14.30 0.36
N GLU A 52 -15.63 14.82 0.68
CA GLU A 52 -16.20 14.83 2.03
C GLU A 52 -17.00 13.55 2.33
N LYS A 53 -16.77 12.50 1.53
CA LYS A 53 -17.43 11.19 1.64
C LYS A 53 -16.45 10.09 2.00
N ALA A 54 -16.99 8.94 2.37
CA ALA A 54 -16.22 7.71 2.51
C ALA A 54 -15.50 7.38 1.19
N ILE A 55 -14.35 6.72 1.30
CA ILE A 55 -13.58 6.23 0.15
C ILE A 55 -14.47 5.27 -0.66
N SER A 56 -14.77 5.62 -1.90
CA SER A 56 -15.45 4.73 -2.85
C SER A 56 -14.46 4.06 -3.80
N ASP A 57 -13.47 4.82 -4.25
CA ASP A 57 -12.45 4.41 -5.21
C ASP A 57 -11.09 4.99 -4.79
N VAL A 58 -10.02 4.26 -5.10
CA VAL A 58 -8.65 4.58 -4.69
C VAL A 58 -7.99 5.56 -5.65
N ALA A 59 -7.98 5.18 -6.92
CA ALA A 59 -7.51 5.98 -8.03
C ALA A 59 -8.25 5.53 -9.29
N GLU A 60 -8.27 6.39 -10.30
CA GLU A 60 -8.89 6.08 -11.57
C GLU A 60 -8.31 6.96 -12.69
N ILE A 61 -8.45 6.47 -13.91
CA ILE A 61 -8.18 7.24 -15.12
C ILE A 61 -9.48 7.66 -15.81
N LYS A 62 -9.65 8.97 -15.98
CA LYS A 62 -10.83 9.57 -16.63
C LYS A 62 -10.41 10.53 -17.74
N LYS A 63 -11.26 10.67 -18.76
CA LYS A 63 -11.06 11.69 -19.79
C LYS A 63 -11.45 13.07 -19.26
N ASP A 64 -10.54 14.02 -19.38
CA ASP A 64 -10.81 15.43 -19.06
C ASP A 64 -11.63 16.12 -20.17
N ASN A 65 -11.92 17.41 -19.99
CA ASN A 65 -12.65 18.21 -20.98
C ASN A 65 -11.93 18.32 -22.34
N ASN A 66 -10.62 18.10 -22.38
CA ASN A 66 -9.80 18.07 -23.59
C ASN A 66 -9.72 16.66 -24.19
N LYS A 67 -10.48 15.70 -23.65
CA LYS A 67 -10.49 14.28 -24.00
C LYS A 67 -9.16 13.57 -23.72
N LEU A 68 -8.30 14.14 -22.88
CA LEU A 68 -7.07 13.52 -22.44
C LEU A 68 -7.34 12.59 -21.26
N ASN A 69 -6.71 11.43 -21.25
CA ASN A 69 -6.73 10.52 -20.11
C ASN A 69 -5.93 11.14 -18.95
N HIS A 70 -6.59 11.35 -17.81
CA HIS A 70 -6.07 12.04 -16.64
C HIS A 70 -6.23 11.14 -15.42
N ILE A 71 -5.17 11.02 -14.62
CA ILE A 71 -5.16 10.22 -13.40
C ILE A 71 -5.71 11.04 -12.23
N TYR A 72 -6.66 10.46 -11.52
CA TYR A 72 -7.22 11.00 -10.30
C TYR A 72 -6.93 10.05 -9.15
N ILE A 73 -6.50 10.59 -8.00
CA ILE A 73 -6.22 9.80 -6.80
C ILE A 73 -7.07 10.36 -5.65
N ASN A 74 -7.78 9.51 -4.92
CA ASN A 74 -8.63 9.95 -3.82
C ASN A 74 -7.79 10.38 -2.60
N GLU A 75 -7.97 11.62 -2.14
CA GLU A 75 -7.16 12.16 -1.04
C GLU A 75 -7.47 11.50 0.31
N ASN A 76 -8.71 11.03 0.52
CA ASN A 76 -9.05 10.27 1.72
C ASN A 76 -8.32 8.92 1.71
N PHE A 77 -8.23 8.27 0.55
CA PHE A 77 -7.39 7.08 0.42
C PHE A 77 -5.92 7.41 0.69
N CYS A 78 -5.38 8.53 0.19
CA CYS A 78 -4.01 8.95 0.49
C CYS A 78 -3.75 9.09 2.00
N GLN A 79 -4.69 9.73 2.74
CA GLN A 79 -4.56 9.87 4.19
C GLN A 79 -4.67 8.53 4.92
N TYR A 80 -5.52 7.62 4.44
CA TYR A 80 -5.61 6.25 4.93
C TYR A 80 -4.32 5.46 4.65
N LEU A 81 -3.80 5.51 3.42
CA LEU A 81 -2.56 4.85 3.00
C LEU A 81 -1.38 5.32 3.86
N TRP A 82 -1.27 6.62 4.13
CA TRP A 82 -0.24 7.15 5.03
C TRP A 82 -0.37 6.56 6.45
N SER A 83 -1.59 6.40 6.97
CA SER A 83 -1.81 5.76 8.28
C SER A 83 -1.39 4.28 8.30
N VAL A 84 -1.55 3.58 7.17
CA VAL A 84 -1.05 2.20 6.99
C VAL A 84 0.48 2.21 6.98
N CYS A 85 1.13 3.18 6.33
CA CYS A 85 2.59 3.34 6.35
C CYS A 85 3.11 3.46 7.79
N VAL A 86 2.54 4.37 8.58
CA VAL A 86 2.91 4.58 9.99
C VAL A 86 2.76 3.29 10.78
N TYR A 87 1.62 2.61 10.67
CA TYR A 87 1.37 1.36 11.40
C TYR A 87 2.37 0.27 11.03
N LEU A 88 2.54 -0.02 9.75
CA LEU A 88 3.38 -1.13 9.30
C LEU A 88 4.85 -0.90 9.68
N ILE A 89 5.36 0.33 9.55
CA ILE A 89 6.71 0.69 9.98
C ILE A 89 6.86 0.51 11.49
N ALA A 90 5.98 1.15 12.27
CA ALA A 90 6.07 1.13 13.73
C ALA A 90 5.97 -0.30 14.28
N TYR A 91 5.00 -1.08 13.78
CA TYR A 91 4.78 -2.44 14.25
C TYR A 91 5.90 -3.38 13.81
N PHE A 92 6.28 -3.36 12.52
CA PHE A 92 7.32 -4.25 12.01
C PHE A 92 8.65 -3.99 12.71
N GLU A 93 9.08 -2.73 12.83
CA GLU A 93 10.37 -2.41 13.45
C GLU A 93 10.42 -2.85 14.91
N ASN A 94 9.42 -2.45 15.70
CA ASN A 94 9.46 -2.58 17.15
C ASN A 94 9.01 -3.95 17.66
N VAL A 95 8.06 -4.59 16.98
CA VAL A 95 7.47 -5.87 17.45
C VAL A 95 8.10 -7.08 16.76
N ILE A 96 8.62 -6.91 15.54
CA ILE A 96 9.16 -8.03 14.76
C ILE A 96 10.68 -7.91 14.60
N HIS A 97 11.16 -6.84 13.94
CA HIS A 97 12.55 -6.74 13.50
C HIS A 97 13.54 -6.67 14.66
N ILE A 98 13.36 -5.73 15.60
CA ILE A 98 14.27 -5.57 16.74
C ILE A 98 14.31 -6.84 17.62
N PRO A 99 13.16 -7.42 18.05
CA PRO A 99 13.19 -8.67 18.81
C PRO A 99 13.85 -9.84 18.06
N MET A 100 13.67 -9.94 16.74
CA MET A 100 14.36 -10.96 15.96
C MET A 100 15.88 -10.72 15.91
N MET A 101 16.32 -9.46 15.74
CA MET A 101 17.74 -9.13 15.78
C MET A 101 18.38 -9.49 17.13
N ASP A 102 17.66 -9.28 18.24
CA ASP A 102 18.10 -9.67 19.59
C ASP A 102 18.20 -11.19 19.71
N ALA A 103 17.18 -11.92 19.27
CA ALA A 103 17.13 -13.38 19.35
C ALA A 103 18.28 -14.06 18.59
N VAL A 104 18.71 -13.49 17.46
CA VAL A 104 19.80 -14.03 16.64
C VAL A 104 21.16 -13.35 16.89
N GLY A 105 21.24 -12.42 17.85
CA GLY A 105 22.48 -11.78 18.28
C GLY A 105 23.12 -10.83 17.26
N ILE A 106 22.33 -10.25 16.35
CA ILE A 106 22.80 -9.29 15.32
C ILE A 106 22.50 -7.83 15.66
N ASN A 107 21.78 -7.55 16.75
CA ASN A 107 21.50 -6.19 17.24
C ASN A 107 22.77 -5.52 17.83
N LYS A 108 23.78 -5.29 16.99
CA LYS A 108 25.09 -4.74 17.41
C LYS A 108 25.00 -3.30 17.91
N ASN A 109 24.00 -2.56 17.47
CA ASN A 109 23.81 -1.15 17.82
C ASN A 109 22.92 -0.97 19.06
N GLY A 110 22.38 -2.05 19.63
CA GLY A 110 21.55 -1.99 20.84
C GLY A 110 20.23 -1.23 20.65
N TYR A 111 19.62 -1.35 19.47
CA TYR A 111 18.28 -0.82 19.20
C TYR A 111 17.29 -1.41 20.21
N LYS A 112 16.32 -0.61 20.67
CA LYS A 112 15.31 -1.04 21.63
C LYS A 112 13.92 -0.81 21.04
N PRO A 113 12.98 -1.75 21.22
CA PRO A 113 11.59 -1.51 20.85
C PRO A 113 11.05 -0.26 21.54
N ASN A 114 10.42 0.61 20.77
CA ASN A 114 9.65 1.75 21.23
C ASN A 114 8.16 1.41 21.14
N MET A 115 7.53 1.09 22.26
CA MET A 115 6.10 0.75 22.27
C MET A 115 5.20 1.98 22.14
N ILE A 116 5.70 3.18 22.43
CA ILE A 116 4.95 4.44 22.22
C ILE A 116 4.71 4.66 20.73
N ASP A 117 5.71 4.32 19.91
CA ASP A 117 5.60 4.34 18.45
C ASP A 117 4.57 3.33 17.92
N VAL A 118 4.52 2.14 18.53
CA VAL A 118 3.52 1.11 18.19
C VAL A 118 2.11 1.58 18.56
N GLU A 119 1.93 2.19 19.73
CA GLU A 119 0.66 2.78 20.16
C GLU A 119 0.21 3.90 19.21
N TYR A 120 1.14 4.77 18.80
CA TYR A 120 0.88 5.81 17.80
C TYR A 120 0.48 5.24 16.44
N GLY A 121 1.22 4.23 15.94
CA GLY A 121 0.87 3.55 14.69
C GLY A 121 -0.52 2.90 14.74
N ASN A 122 -0.90 2.29 15.87
CA ASN A 122 -2.25 1.77 16.07
C ASN A 122 -3.30 2.88 16.01
N ASP A 123 -3.14 3.98 16.76
CA ASP A 123 -4.10 5.10 16.74
C ASP A 123 -4.23 5.70 15.34
N CYS A 124 -3.10 5.92 14.66
CA CYS A 124 -3.08 6.40 13.28
C CYS A 124 -3.88 5.48 12.35
N PHE A 125 -3.62 4.17 12.36
CA PHE A 125 -4.33 3.22 11.49
C PHE A 125 -5.83 3.20 11.77
N PHE A 126 -6.26 3.04 13.02
CA PHE A 126 -7.69 2.95 13.33
C PHE A 126 -8.42 4.26 13.07
N ARG A 127 -7.75 5.40 13.22
CA ARG A 127 -8.28 6.70 12.83
C ARG A 127 -8.37 6.84 11.31
N GLY A 128 -7.30 6.52 10.57
CA GLY A 128 -7.30 6.53 9.10
C GLY A 128 -8.37 5.63 8.50
N ARG A 129 -8.60 4.47 9.11
CA ARG A 129 -9.63 3.52 8.70
C ARG A 129 -11.05 4.10 8.78
N GLN A 130 -11.29 5.12 9.61
CA GLN A 130 -12.59 5.80 9.63
C GLN A 130 -12.95 6.38 8.28
N LEU A 131 -11.98 6.82 7.46
CA LEU A 131 -12.21 7.35 6.10
C LEU A 131 -12.90 6.36 5.15
N LEU A 132 -12.87 5.05 5.45
CA LEU A 132 -13.58 4.03 4.68
C LEU A 132 -15.10 4.05 4.94
N HIS A 133 -15.56 4.71 6.00
CA HIS A 133 -16.95 4.66 6.44
C HIS A 133 -17.54 6.05 6.70
N ASN A 134 -16.76 6.97 7.26
CA ASN A 134 -17.16 8.32 7.58
C ASN A 134 -16.00 9.30 7.35
N PHE A 135 -16.32 10.47 6.80
CA PHE A 135 -15.35 11.53 6.65
C PHE A 135 -15.41 12.46 7.87
N ASN A 136 -14.26 12.68 8.50
CA ASN A 136 -14.08 13.73 9.52
C ASN A 136 -12.69 14.35 9.37
N ARG A 137 -12.62 15.44 8.61
CA ARG A 137 -11.38 16.19 8.37
C ARG A 137 -10.59 16.49 9.63
N ASP A 138 -11.27 16.95 10.68
CA ASP A 138 -10.62 17.47 11.90
C ASP A 138 -9.87 16.40 12.69
N ALA A 139 -10.28 15.13 12.54
CA ALA A 139 -9.64 14.02 13.23
C ALA A 139 -8.15 13.88 12.89
N TYR A 140 -7.72 14.30 11.69
CA TYR A 140 -6.34 14.13 11.22
C TYR A 140 -5.42 15.29 11.61
N TRP A 141 -5.98 16.37 12.14
CA TRP A 141 -5.24 17.57 12.54
C TRP A 141 -4.94 17.63 14.05
N VAL A 142 -5.52 16.74 14.85
CA VAL A 142 -5.40 16.75 16.32
C VAL A 142 -4.33 15.81 16.88
N THR A 143 -3.80 14.92 16.06
CA THR A 143 -2.68 14.03 16.39
C THR A 143 -1.41 14.44 15.64
N PRO A 144 -0.21 14.07 16.10
CA PRO A 144 1.01 14.25 15.33
C PRO A 144 0.83 13.71 13.90
N ASN A 145 1.29 14.49 12.93
CA ASN A 145 1.12 14.23 11.50
C ASN A 145 2.26 14.91 10.71
N ILE A 146 2.21 14.84 9.38
CA ILE A 146 3.20 15.43 8.47
C ILE A 146 3.50 16.90 8.80
N CYS A 147 2.48 17.68 9.16
CA CYS A 147 2.61 19.12 9.46
C CYS A 147 3.14 19.40 10.88
N ASN A 148 3.00 18.43 11.80
CA ASN A 148 3.44 18.56 13.19
C ASN A 148 4.03 17.24 13.71
N PRO A 149 5.26 16.89 13.28
CA PRO A 149 5.79 15.54 13.48
C PRO A 149 6.43 15.31 14.86
N GLN A 150 6.83 16.37 15.54
CA GLN A 150 7.59 16.43 16.81
C GLN A 150 7.83 15.09 17.54
N GLN A 151 6.85 14.58 18.30
CA GLN A 151 7.02 13.40 19.15
C GLN A 151 7.39 12.12 18.38
N PHE A 152 7.05 12.06 17.09
CA PHE A 152 7.15 10.88 16.23
C PHE A 152 7.93 11.16 14.93
N GLU A 153 8.87 12.12 14.98
CA GLU A 153 9.58 12.64 13.79
C GLU A 153 10.20 11.53 12.92
N ASN A 154 10.88 10.55 13.52
CA ASN A 154 11.53 9.48 12.79
C ASN A 154 10.52 8.59 12.04
N ILE A 155 9.44 8.17 12.71
CA ILE A 155 8.43 7.30 12.10
C ILE A 155 7.63 8.05 11.05
N ILE A 156 7.27 9.30 11.32
CA ILE A 156 6.56 10.14 10.34
C ILE A 156 7.46 10.36 9.12
N SER A 157 8.76 10.62 9.30
CA SER A 157 9.69 10.75 8.17
C SER A 157 9.77 9.48 7.33
N HIS A 158 9.96 8.32 7.94
CA HIS A 158 9.97 7.05 7.21
C HIS A 158 8.62 6.75 6.54
N ALA A 159 7.51 7.05 7.21
CA ALA A 159 6.16 6.88 6.64
C ALA A 159 5.93 7.80 5.44
N ASN A 160 6.43 9.03 5.46
CA ASN A 160 6.35 9.96 4.34
C ASN A 160 7.11 9.41 3.11
N ASP A 161 8.31 8.87 3.30
CA ASP A 161 9.09 8.26 2.22
C ASP A 161 8.37 7.05 1.60
N VAL A 162 7.88 6.13 2.43
CA VAL A 162 7.13 4.96 1.97
C VAL A 162 5.81 5.36 1.30
N TYR A 163 5.12 6.37 1.84
CA TYR A 163 3.91 6.93 1.24
C TYR A 163 4.20 7.51 -0.16
N CYS A 164 5.25 8.31 -0.32
CA CYS A 164 5.57 8.89 -1.63
C CYS A 164 5.91 7.81 -2.66
N ALA A 165 6.65 6.78 -2.25
CA ALA A 165 6.91 5.60 -3.08
C ALA A 165 5.62 4.81 -3.41
N ALA A 166 4.68 4.69 -2.47
CA ALA A 166 3.40 4.04 -2.67
C ALA A 166 2.52 4.79 -3.68
N ILE A 167 2.46 6.13 -3.59
CA ILE A 167 1.76 6.96 -4.58
C ILE A 167 2.44 6.88 -5.96
N ALA A 168 3.77 6.82 -6.01
CA ALA A 168 4.48 6.60 -7.28
C ALA A 168 4.09 5.27 -7.94
N PHE A 169 3.91 4.20 -7.14
CA PHE A 169 3.38 2.94 -7.64
C PHE A 169 1.93 3.03 -8.12
N ILE A 170 1.04 3.70 -7.37
CA ILE A 170 -0.36 3.91 -7.79
C ILE A 170 -0.41 4.70 -9.11
N TYR A 171 0.39 5.76 -9.22
CA TYR A 171 0.50 6.52 -10.46
C TYR A 171 0.99 5.63 -11.63
N ALA A 172 2.02 4.82 -11.41
CA ALA A 172 2.54 3.90 -12.42
C ALA A 172 1.50 2.84 -12.82
N HIS A 173 0.70 2.34 -11.89
CA HIS A 173 -0.39 1.39 -12.12
C HIS A 173 -1.48 2.01 -13.01
N GLU A 174 -2.01 3.18 -12.62
CA GLU A 174 -3.04 3.89 -13.40
C GLU A 174 -2.53 4.29 -14.79
N PHE A 175 -1.26 4.71 -14.88
CA PHE A 175 -0.60 4.98 -16.15
C PHE A 175 -0.50 3.71 -17.01
N SER A 176 -0.21 2.57 -16.40
CA SER A 176 -0.08 1.29 -17.10
C SER A 176 -1.39 0.86 -17.76
N HIS A 177 -2.56 1.16 -17.18
CA HIS A 177 -3.85 0.95 -17.86
C HIS A 177 -3.95 1.74 -19.17
N ASN A 178 -3.42 2.97 -19.22
CA ASN A 178 -3.38 3.75 -20.46
C ASN A 178 -2.35 3.18 -21.46
N TYR A 179 -1.14 2.92 -20.96
CA TYR A 179 0.00 2.46 -21.74
C TYR A 179 -0.27 1.12 -22.43
N LEU A 180 -0.96 0.20 -21.73
CA LEU A 180 -1.38 -1.10 -22.25
C LEU A 180 -2.67 -1.05 -23.07
N GLY A 181 -3.31 0.12 -23.18
CA GLY A 181 -4.55 0.31 -23.95
C GLY A 181 -5.82 -0.23 -23.27
N HIS A 182 -5.78 -0.56 -21.98
CA HIS A 182 -6.94 -1.03 -21.21
C HIS A 182 -8.09 0.00 -21.20
N THR A 183 -7.78 1.28 -21.30
CA THR A 183 -8.76 2.38 -21.34
C THR A 183 -9.56 2.49 -22.64
N GLN A 184 -9.16 1.75 -23.68
CA GLN A 184 -9.76 1.86 -25.02
C GLN A 184 -10.77 0.75 -25.31
N ILE A 185 -10.93 -0.22 -24.41
CA ILE A 185 -11.61 -1.48 -24.72
C ILE A 185 -12.71 -1.77 -23.70
N GLN A 186 -13.83 -2.30 -24.18
CA GLN A 186 -14.96 -2.65 -23.32
C GLN A 186 -14.58 -3.79 -22.37
N GLN A 187 -14.76 -3.55 -21.07
CA GLN A 187 -14.35 -4.45 -19.99
C GLN A 187 -15.36 -5.59 -19.80
N THR A 188 -14.86 -6.82 -19.71
CA THR A 188 -15.57 -8.00 -19.17
C THR A 188 -14.91 -8.39 -17.85
N LEU A 189 -15.62 -9.06 -16.94
CA LEU A 189 -15.11 -9.42 -15.61
C LEU A 189 -13.72 -10.09 -15.63
N SER A 190 -13.54 -11.16 -16.43
CA SER A 190 -12.27 -11.89 -16.55
C SER A 190 -11.14 -11.07 -17.21
N ARG A 191 -11.52 -10.10 -18.05
CA ARG A 191 -10.56 -9.20 -18.70
C ARG A 191 -10.07 -8.17 -17.71
N SER A 192 -10.97 -7.66 -16.88
CA SER A 192 -10.65 -6.72 -15.81
C SER A 192 -9.58 -7.28 -14.88
N ILE A 193 -9.71 -8.54 -14.45
CA ILE A 193 -8.69 -9.21 -13.63
C ILE A 193 -7.31 -9.28 -14.30
N ASN A 194 -7.25 -9.68 -15.57
CA ASN A 194 -5.99 -9.77 -16.30
C ASN A 194 -5.38 -8.39 -16.57
N ASP A 195 -6.22 -7.39 -16.86
CA ASP A 195 -5.81 -6.01 -17.09
C ASP A 195 -5.18 -5.41 -15.82
N GLU A 196 -5.71 -5.73 -14.64
CA GLU A 196 -5.15 -5.32 -13.33
C GLU A 196 -3.80 -5.98 -13.03
N ILE A 197 -3.66 -7.30 -13.26
CA ILE A 197 -2.38 -8.00 -13.11
C ILE A 197 -1.35 -7.42 -14.08
N ALA A 198 -1.74 -7.19 -15.35
CA ALA A 198 -0.85 -6.61 -16.35
C ALA A 198 -0.46 -5.17 -15.99
N ALA A 199 -1.36 -4.38 -15.40
CA ALA A 199 -1.06 -3.03 -14.92
C ALA A 199 -0.10 -3.04 -13.73
N ASP A 200 -0.32 -3.91 -12.73
CA ASP A 200 0.61 -4.14 -11.62
C ASP A 200 2.00 -4.55 -12.14
N ASP A 201 2.02 -5.49 -13.08
CA ASP A 201 3.24 -6.03 -13.67
C ASP A 201 4.06 -4.97 -14.40
N MET A 202 3.39 -4.14 -15.20
CA MET A 202 4.01 -3.04 -15.92
C MET A 202 4.50 -1.96 -14.94
N ALA A 203 3.70 -1.58 -13.96
CA ALA A 203 4.07 -0.62 -12.92
C ALA A 203 5.32 -1.08 -12.13
N ILE A 204 5.37 -2.36 -11.72
CA ILE A 204 6.54 -2.95 -11.08
C ILE A 204 7.75 -2.88 -12.03
N SER A 205 7.58 -3.21 -13.31
CA SER A 205 8.69 -3.19 -14.27
C SER A 205 9.32 -1.81 -14.45
N PHE A 206 8.50 -0.75 -14.45
CA PHE A 206 9.01 0.63 -14.48
C PHE A 206 9.84 0.96 -13.24
N ILE A 207 9.36 0.57 -12.05
CA ILE A 207 10.01 0.91 -10.77
C ILE A 207 11.22 0.00 -10.49
N GLN A 208 11.23 -1.21 -11.03
CA GLN A 208 12.29 -2.21 -10.81
C GLN A 208 13.67 -1.71 -11.23
N THR A 209 13.75 -0.76 -12.18
CA THR A 209 15.02 -0.12 -12.57
C THR A 209 15.69 0.61 -11.41
N GLU A 210 14.91 1.06 -10.42
CA GLU A 210 15.40 1.78 -9.25
C GLU A 210 15.79 0.86 -8.08
N TYR A 211 15.61 -0.46 -8.19
CA TYR A 211 15.86 -1.38 -7.07
C TYR A 211 17.31 -1.43 -6.59
N ASN A 212 18.27 -1.16 -7.48
CA ASN A 212 19.69 -1.09 -7.14
C ASN A 212 20.13 0.31 -6.69
N SER A 213 19.23 1.29 -6.72
CA SER A 213 19.49 2.65 -6.23
C SER A 213 19.42 2.73 -4.71
N ALA A 214 19.80 3.88 -4.15
CA ALA A 214 19.60 4.17 -2.72
C ALA A 214 18.12 4.13 -2.28
N TRP A 215 17.17 4.26 -3.23
CA TRP A 215 15.73 4.31 -2.98
C TRP A 215 15.04 2.97 -3.21
N GLY A 216 15.75 1.95 -3.68
CA GLY A 216 15.16 0.67 -4.07
C GLY A 216 14.36 0.02 -2.95
N ARG A 217 14.86 0.07 -1.71
CA ARG A 217 14.13 -0.44 -0.53
C ARG A 217 12.85 0.34 -0.26
N THR A 218 12.88 1.67 -0.37
CA THR A 218 11.72 2.53 -0.18
C THR A 218 10.65 2.25 -1.24
N TYR A 219 11.04 2.06 -2.50
CA TYR A 219 10.10 1.67 -3.56
C TYR A 219 9.47 0.31 -3.32
N LYS A 220 10.27 -0.71 -2.98
CA LYS A 220 9.71 -2.02 -2.66
C LYS A 220 8.74 -1.96 -1.46
N ALA A 221 9.07 -1.18 -0.42
CA ALA A 221 8.18 -0.94 0.71
C ALA A 221 6.91 -0.16 0.33
N GLY A 222 7.01 0.81 -0.59
CA GLY A 222 5.86 1.55 -1.13
C GLY A 222 4.90 0.63 -1.87
N ILE A 223 5.41 -0.21 -2.78
CA ILE A 223 4.60 -1.20 -3.51
C ILE A 223 3.91 -2.17 -2.53
N ALA A 224 4.66 -2.72 -1.56
CA ALA A 224 4.14 -3.61 -0.54
C ALA A 224 3.05 -2.93 0.31
N THR A 225 3.25 -1.66 0.68
CA THR A 225 2.28 -0.88 1.45
C THR A 225 1.01 -0.58 0.68
N THR A 226 1.09 -0.31 -0.64
CA THR A 226 -0.09 -0.12 -1.47
C THR A 226 -0.97 -1.38 -1.45
N LEU A 227 -0.40 -2.55 -1.71
CA LEU A 227 -1.18 -3.80 -1.66
C LEU A 227 -1.68 -4.12 -0.25
N ALA A 228 -0.89 -3.86 0.78
CA ALA A 228 -1.33 -4.02 2.17
C ALA A 228 -2.51 -3.09 2.52
N ALA A 229 -2.48 -1.84 2.08
CA ALA A 229 -3.56 -0.89 2.30
C ALA A 229 -4.84 -1.36 1.61
N LEU A 230 -4.77 -1.79 0.34
CA LEU A 230 -5.91 -2.33 -0.39
C LEU A 230 -6.50 -3.57 0.29
N LEU A 231 -5.65 -4.49 0.76
CA LEU A 231 -6.07 -5.64 1.56
C LEU A 231 -6.86 -5.20 2.80
N LEU A 232 -6.37 -4.19 3.54
CA LEU A 232 -6.92 -3.73 4.81
C LEU A 232 -8.19 -2.86 4.69
N MET A 233 -8.65 -2.54 3.47
CA MET A 233 -9.85 -1.72 3.26
C MET A 233 -11.15 -2.45 3.60
N GLY A 234 -11.22 -3.78 3.45
CA GLY A 234 -12.47 -4.52 3.60
C GLY A 234 -12.27 -5.99 3.93
N GLU A 235 -13.31 -6.62 4.48
CA GLU A 235 -13.35 -8.07 4.69
C GLU A 235 -13.47 -8.80 3.34
N ASP A 236 -14.16 -8.18 2.39
CA ASP A 236 -14.38 -8.68 1.04
C ASP A 236 -13.19 -8.49 0.10
N SER A 237 -12.08 -7.90 0.57
CA SER A 237 -10.84 -7.74 -0.21
C SER A 237 -10.18 -9.07 -0.61
N ILE A 238 -10.61 -10.18 0.00
CA ILE A 238 -10.19 -11.56 -0.31
C ILE A 238 -11.29 -12.39 -1.00
N SER A 239 -12.40 -11.77 -1.40
CA SER A 239 -13.61 -12.50 -1.83
C SER A 239 -13.72 -12.74 -3.33
N GLY A 240 -12.92 -12.10 -4.17
CA GLY A 240 -12.80 -12.35 -5.62
C GLY A 240 -14.04 -12.01 -6.43
N GLY A 241 -15.09 -11.49 -5.79
CA GLY A 241 -16.39 -11.22 -6.39
C GLY A 241 -16.44 -9.97 -7.28
N GLY A 242 -15.30 -9.31 -7.52
CA GLY A 242 -15.20 -8.04 -8.23
C GLY A 242 -14.47 -8.11 -9.58
N THR A 243 -14.33 -6.94 -10.21
CA THR A 243 -13.51 -6.70 -11.41
C THR A 243 -12.00 -6.80 -11.15
N HIS A 244 -11.57 -6.84 -9.90
CA HIS A 244 -10.16 -6.91 -9.50
C HIS A 244 -9.81 -8.31 -8.96
N PRO A 245 -8.57 -8.79 -9.17
CA PRO A 245 -8.11 -10.05 -8.58
C PRO A 245 -8.12 -9.97 -7.05
N ASP A 246 -8.22 -11.14 -6.41
CA ASP A 246 -8.07 -11.25 -4.96
C ASP A 246 -6.76 -10.62 -4.48
N MET A 247 -6.81 -9.91 -3.35
CA MET A 247 -5.62 -9.26 -2.81
C MET A 247 -4.53 -10.25 -2.41
N ASP A 248 -4.88 -11.48 -2.01
CA ASP A 248 -3.88 -12.51 -1.73
C ASP A 248 -3.13 -12.94 -3.00
N VAL A 249 -3.82 -13.09 -4.14
CA VAL A 249 -3.22 -13.36 -5.45
C VAL A 249 -2.31 -12.21 -5.89
N ARG A 250 -2.75 -10.95 -5.76
CA ARG A 250 -1.91 -9.78 -6.09
C ARG A 250 -0.66 -9.73 -5.23
N ILE A 251 -0.78 -10.01 -3.93
CA ILE A 251 0.35 -10.04 -2.99
C ILE A 251 1.31 -11.20 -3.32
N GLU A 252 0.80 -12.39 -3.66
CA GLU A 252 1.61 -13.55 -4.10
C GLU A 252 2.37 -13.26 -5.40
N ASN A 253 1.73 -12.61 -6.36
CA ASN A 253 2.37 -12.15 -7.59
C ASN A 253 3.47 -11.13 -7.29
N LEU A 254 3.20 -10.16 -6.41
CA LEU A 254 4.20 -9.17 -5.98
C LEU A 254 5.44 -9.85 -5.39
N VAL A 255 5.28 -10.71 -4.39
CA VAL A 255 6.44 -11.30 -3.70
C VAL A 255 7.28 -12.18 -4.62
N THR A 256 6.66 -12.80 -5.62
CA THR A 256 7.36 -13.56 -6.67
C THR A 256 8.23 -12.63 -7.53
N LYS A 257 7.73 -11.43 -7.86
CA LYS A 257 8.44 -10.45 -8.69
C LYS A 257 9.52 -9.65 -7.97
N LEU A 258 9.39 -9.49 -6.66
CA LEU A 258 10.38 -8.76 -5.87
C LEU A 258 11.69 -9.53 -5.65
N GLU A 259 11.72 -10.83 -6.02
CA GLU A 259 12.86 -11.76 -5.90
C GLU A 259 13.49 -11.72 -4.50
N LEU A 260 12.64 -11.76 -3.47
CA LEU A 260 13.06 -11.60 -2.08
C LEU A 260 13.77 -12.86 -1.55
N HIS A 261 14.95 -12.68 -0.95
CA HIS A 261 15.61 -13.75 -0.19
C HIS A 261 14.88 -14.00 1.15
N GLU A 262 15.08 -15.15 1.80
CA GLU A 262 14.24 -15.57 2.95
C GLU A 262 14.32 -14.65 4.19
N MET A 263 15.43 -13.94 4.32
CA MET A 263 15.68 -12.94 5.38
C MET A 263 15.43 -11.50 4.92
N ASP A 264 14.81 -11.30 3.76
CA ASP A 264 14.42 -9.96 3.34
C ASP A 264 13.32 -9.44 4.28
N LEU A 265 13.49 -8.20 4.75
CA LEU A 265 12.61 -7.56 5.73
C LEU A 265 11.18 -7.44 5.22
N LEU A 266 10.99 -7.35 3.89
CA LEU A 266 9.69 -7.19 3.27
C LEU A 266 8.75 -8.37 3.51
N TRP A 267 9.30 -9.58 3.71
CA TRP A 267 8.48 -10.72 4.10
C TRP A 267 7.78 -10.48 5.44
N GLY A 268 8.53 -10.03 6.45
CA GLY A 268 7.98 -9.76 7.76
C GLY A 268 7.04 -8.56 7.74
N TYR A 269 7.37 -7.55 6.94
CA TYR A 269 6.52 -6.37 6.71
C TYR A 269 5.15 -6.74 6.14
N LEU A 270 5.10 -7.58 5.08
CA LEU A 270 3.85 -8.10 4.52
C LEU A 270 3.14 -9.06 5.49
N GLY A 271 3.89 -9.87 6.24
CA GLY A 271 3.35 -10.71 7.31
C GLY A 271 2.59 -9.91 8.37
N VAL A 272 3.09 -8.72 8.75
CA VAL A 272 2.40 -7.81 9.67
C VAL A 272 1.07 -7.31 9.09
N ALA A 273 1.02 -6.98 7.79
CA ALA A 273 -0.22 -6.57 7.14
C ALA A 273 -1.27 -7.70 7.12
N LEU A 274 -0.86 -8.93 6.77
CA LEU A 274 -1.72 -10.11 6.77
C LEU A 274 -2.23 -10.43 8.18
N ARG A 275 -1.35 -10.36 9.18
CA ARG A 275 -1.71 -10.49 10.59
C ARG A 275 -2.76 -9.47 11.00
N LEU A 276 -2.55 -8.20 10.65
CA LEU A 276 -3.49 -7.13 10.99
C LEU A 276 -4.86 -7.38 10.35
N TRP A 277 -4.92 -7.77 9.08
CA TRP A 277 -6.16 -8.12 8.41
C TRP A 277 -6.91 -9.23 9.17
N LEU A 278 -6.20 -10.30 9.51
CA LEU A 278 -6.78 -11.44 10.23
C LEU A 278 -7.35 -11.04 11.60
N LEU A 279 -6.67 -10.17 12.33
CA LEU A 279 -7.17 -9.67 13.62
C LEU A 279 -8.37 -8.73 13.47
N VAL A 280 -8.31 -7.87 12.47
CA VAL A 280 -9.32 -6.84 12.21
C VAL A 280 -10.64 -7.43 11.73
N PHE A 281 -10.58 -8.50 10.94
CA PHE A 281 -11.73 -9.14 10.32
C PHE A 281 -12.02 -10.52 10.90
N ASP A 282 -11.67 -10.77 12.17
CA ASP A 282 -12.00 -11.99 12.91
C ASP A 282 -11.52 -13.31 12.24
N GLY A 283 -10.45 -13.26 11.47
CA GLY A 283 -9.74 -14.42 10.91
C GLY A 283 -8.71 -15.03 11.87
N LEU A 284 -8.33 -14.28 12.92
CA LEU A 284 -7.43 -14.70 14.00
C LEU A 284 -7.81 -13.95 15.28
N SER A 285 -7.93 -14.64 16.41
CA SER A 285 -8.09 -13.97 17.70
C SER A 285 -6.74 -13.54 18.30
N ILE A 286 -6.76 -12.51 19.15
CA ILE A 286 -5.56 -12.08 19.90
C ILE A 286 -4.94 -13.24 20.69
N LYS A 287 -5.77 -14.10 21.28
CA LYS A 287 -5.30 -15.25 22.06
C LYS A 287 -4.54 -16.26 21.19
N GLU A 288 -5.05 -16.55 19.99
CA GLU A 288 -4.39 -17.45 19.05
C GLU A 288 -3.11 -16.83 18.49
N ASP A 289 -3.12 -15.53 18.20
CA ASP A 289 -1.93 -14.80 17.78
C ASP A 289 -0.84 -14.85 18.88
N MET A 290 -1.18 -14.63 20.16
CA MET A 290 -0.21 -14.73 21.25
C MET A 290 0.37 -16.15 21.45
N GLN A 291 -0.25 -17.19 20.89
CA GLN A 291 0.19 -18.58 21.00
C GLN A 291 1.06 -19.04 19.83
N GLN A 292 1.32 -18.18 18.85
CA GLN A 292 2.07 -18.55 17.67
C GLN A 292 3.53 -18.91 17.99
N PRO A 293 4.11 -19.89 17.26
CA PRO A 293 5.50 -20.25 17.44
C PRO A 293 6.41 -19.06 17.10
N GLY A 294 7.62 -19.06 17.67
CA GLY A 294 8.67 -18.16 17.19
C GLY A 294 9.04 -18.51 15.75
N PHE A 295 9.32 -17.48 14.94
CA PHE A 295 9.69 -17.63 13.54
C PHE A 295 11.22 -17.55 13.38
N GLY A 296 11.80 -18.44 12.58
CA GLY A 296 13.22 -18.49 12.26
C GLY A 296 13.64 -17.55 11.13
N SER A 297 12.70 -17.09 10.30
CA SER A 297 12.95 -16.14 9.20
C SER A 297 11.75 -15.20 8.99
N TYR A 298 11.98 -14.08 8.30
CA TYR A 298 10.89 -13.16 7.93
C TYR A 298 9.90 -13.82 6.95
N LYS A 299 10.40 -14.68 6.06
CA LYS A 299 9.57 -15.47 5.13
C LYS A 299 8.61 -16.41 5.86
N GLU A 300 9.03 -17.03 6.96
CA GLU A 300 8.14 -17.87 7.77
C GLU A 300 6.97 -17.09 8.37
N ILE A 301 7.18 -15.82 8.76
CA ILE A 301 6.10 -14.95 9.25
C ILE A 301 5.06 -14.74 8.15
N TYR A 302 5.50 -14.37 6.95
CA TYR A 302 4.63 -14.20 5.79
C TYR A 302 3.84 -15.47 5.48
N LEU A 303 4.55 -16.61 5.34
CA LEU A 303 3.95 -17.90 5.00
C LEU A 303 2.91 -18.33 6.03
N TYR A 304 3.17 -18.09 7.32
CA TYR A 304 2.22 -18.44 8.37
C TYR A 304 0.91 -17.67 8.25
N TYR A 305 0.96 -16.35 8.04
CA TYR A 305 -0.26 -15.53 7.98
C TYR A 305 -0.97 -15.62 6.63
N ILE A 306 -0.25 -15.77 5.50
CA ILE A 306 -0.90 -15.95 4.19
C ILE A 306 -1.67 -17.27 4.14
N GLU A 307 -1.15 -18.34 4.71
CA GLU A 307 -1.87 -19.62 4.78
C GLU A 307 -3.11 -19.53 5.66
N LYS A 308 -3.05 -18.79 6.78
CA LYS A 308 -4.26 -18.49 7.57
C LYS A 308 -5.28 -17.69 6.78
N LEU A 309 -4.83 -16.68 6.01
CA LEU A 309 -5.71 -15.88 5.16
C LEU A 309 -6.42 -16.75 4.12
N LYS A 310 -5.69 -17.67 3.47
CA LYS A 310 -6.25 -18.63 2.51
C LYS A 310 -7.30 -19.55 3.15
N ILE A 311 -7.05 -20.04 4.36
CA ILE A 311 -8.03 -20.85 5.11
C ILE A 311 -9.30 -20.03 5.38
N VAL A 312 -9.16 -18.79 5.85
CA VAL A 312 -10.30 -17.91 6.10
C VAL A 312 -11.07 -17.63 4.81
N ARG A 313 -10.36 -17.37 3.69
CA ARG A 313 -10.98 -17.20 2.37
C ARG A 313 -11.79 -18.43 1.97
N GLN A 314 -11.21 -19.62 2.05
CA GLN A 314 -11.88 -20.88 1.72
C GLN A 314 -13.14 -21.11 2.57
N GLN A 315 -13.10 -20.73 3.85
CA GLN A 315 -14.24 -20.86 4.76
C GLN A 315 -15.37 -19.86 4.47
N ARG A 316 -15.01 -18.61 4.16
CA ARG A 316 -15.98 -17.52 3.97
C ARG A 316 -16.52 -17.41 2.54
N TYR A 317 -15.70 -17.77 1.54
CA TYR A 317 -16.01 -17.63 0.11
C TYR A 317 -15.80 -18.94 -0.67
N PRO A 318 -16.46 -20.05 -0.27
CA PRO A 318 -16.21 -21.39 -0.83
C PRO A 318 -16.62 -21.56 -2.30
N THR A 319 -17.45 -20.67 -2.85
CA THR A 319 -18.00 -20.77 -4.22
C THR A 319 -17.20 -20.00 -5.28
N ILE A 320 -16.15 -19.26 -4.90
CA ILE A 320 -15.35 -18.42 -5.81
C ILE A 320 -13.98 -19.04 -6.12
N ILE A 321 -13.57 -20.06 -5.37
CA ILE A 321 -12.37 -20.86 -5.63
C ILE A 321 -12.77 -22.05 -6.52
N LYS A 322 -12.38 -22.02 -7.80
CA LYS A 322 -12.39 -23.26 -8.59
C LYS A 322 -11.39 -24.23 -7.96
N PRO A 323 -11.75 -25.50 -7.74
CA PRO A 323 -10.82 -26.48 -7.20
C PRO A 323 -9.56 -26.61 -8.08
N ASP A 324 -8.40 -26.89 -7.49
CA ASP A 324 -7.09 -27.01 -8.17
C ASP A 324 -7.02 -28.03 -9.34
N TRP A 325 -8.08 -28.80 -9.56
CA TRP A 325 -8.21 -29.78 -10.66
C TRP A 325 -8.97 -29.25 -11.89
N ASP A 326 -9.32 -27.96 -11.91
CA ASP A 326 -10.06 -27.31 -13.01
C ASP A 326 -9.18 -26.40 -13.92
N ILE A 327 -7.86 -26.65 -13.98
CA ILE A 327 -6.93 -26.06 -14.99
C ILE A 327 -6.69 -27.05 -16.14
#